data_AF-A0AAW7MP07-F1
#
_entry.id   AF-A0AAW7MP07-F1
#
_cell.length_a   1.000
_cell.length_b   1.000
_cell.length_c   1.000
_cell.angle_alpha   90.00
_cell.angle_beta   90.00
_cell.angle_gamma   90.00
#
_symmetry.space_group_name_H-M   'P 1'
#
loop_
_entity.id
_entity.type
_entity.pdbx_description
1 polymer ?
#
loop_
_entity_poly.entity_id
_entity_poly.type
_entity_poly.pdbx_seq_one_letter_code
_entity_poly.pdbx_strand_id
1 'polypeptide(L)'
;MAGSLRRVRLASASAQARAVARERGLIHLQSPLRRGTRRLFIDHPPPRDKQPNPYKGNRGIMRAWRALKYSLSGFKFAVFEESAFRQELALAAILLPAAVFLPVTSVERVLLIGSVLLVLIIELVNSSIEAAIDRISLERHELSKRAKDFGSAAVLIALGLCLLTWALLAGPVIVERVRTAFF
;
A
#
# COMPACT_ATOMS: atom_id res chain seq x y z
N MET A 1 15.77 46.26 55.14
CA MET A 1 14.82 46.39 53.99
C MET A 1 15.14 45.45 52.80
N ALA A 2 15.77 44.27 53.01
CA ALA A 2 16.13 43.36 51.90
C ALA A 2 15.14 42.19 51.67
N GLY A 3 14.13 42.03 52.53
CA GLY A 3 13.20 40.90 52.51
C GLY A 3 11.94 41.05 51.64
N SER A 4 11.64 42.24 51.13
CA SER A 4 10.46 42.47 50.27
C SER A 4 10.77 42.26 48.78
N LEU A 5 11.95 42.68 48.31
CA LEU A 5 12.35 42.59 46.90
C LEU A 5 12.61 41.14 46.43
N ARG A 6 13.04 40.24 47.33
CA ARG A 6 13.18 38.81 47.02
C ARG A 6 11.84 38.11 46.77
N ARG A 7 10.78 38.52 47.48
CA ARG A 7 9.45 37.92 47.36
C ARG A 7 8.76 38.29 46.05
N VAL A 8 8.97 39.52 45.55
CA VAL A 8 8.42 39.96 44.27
C VAL A 8 9.08 39.24 43.08
N ARG A 9 10.40 39.04 43.10
CA ARG A 9 11.12 38.28 42.06
C ARG A 9 10.78 36.77 42.04
N LEU A 10 10.47 36.19 43.20
CA LEU A 10 10.04 34.78 43.29
C LEU A 10 8.61 34.58 42.77
N ALA A 11 7.73 35.57 43.00
CA ALA A 11 6.35 35.53 42.50
C ALA A 11 6.30 35.61 40.96
N SER A 12 7.10 36.48 40.33
CA SER A 12 7.14 36.63 38.86
C SER A 12 7.71 35.40 38.15
N ALA A 13 8.76 34.78 38.70
CA ALA A 13 9.34 33.54 38.15
C ALA A 13 8.34 32.36 38.21
N SER A 14 7.51 32.32 39.25
CA SER A 14 6.50 31.27 39.42
C SER A 14 5.31 31.41 38.46
N ALA A 15 5.00 32.61 37.99
CA ALA A 15 3.93 32.85 37.02
C ALA A 15 4.37 32.47 35.60
N GLN A 16 5.61 32.79 35.22
CA GLN A 16 6.18 32.43 33.92
C GLN A 16 6.32 30.91 33.75
N ALA A 17 6.75 30.20 34.81
CA ALA A 17 6.83 28.74 34.78
C ALA A 17 5.44 28.07 34.62
N ARG A 18 4.39 28.65 35.20
CA ARG A 18 3.00 28.15 35.06
C ARG A 18 2.41 28.40 33.68
N ALA A 19 2.77 29.50 33.02
CA ALA A 19 2.34 29.78 31.65
C ALA A 19 2.93 28.77 30.65
N VAL A 20 4.23 28.48 30.76
CA VAL A 20 4.94 27.48 29.93
C VAL A 20 4.42 26.06 30.16
N ALA A 21 4.06 25.71 31.40
CA ALA A 21 3.47 24.40 31.71
C ALA A 21 2.05 24.21 31.14
N ARG A 22 1.27 25.30 31.04
CA ARG A 22 -0.10 25.29 30.50
C ARG A 22 -0.12 25.14 28.97
N GLU A 23 0.86 25.71 28.28
CA GLU A 23 1.03 25.61 26.83
C GLU A 23 1.50 24.21 26.38
N ARG A 24 2.20 23.48 27.25
CA ARG A 24 2.70 22.11 27.01
C ARG A 24 1.73 20.99 27.43
N GLY A 25 0.47 21.31 27.72
CA GLY A 25 -0.55 20.29 28.07
C GLY A 25 -0.30 19.56 29.39
N LEU A 26 0.56 20.08 30.27
CA LEU A 26 0.83 19.52 31.61
C LEU A 26 -0.26 20.00 32.60
N ILE A 27 -1.49 19.55 32.37
CA ILE A 27 -2.59 19.74 33.31
C ILE A 27 -2.40 18.70 34.42
N HIS A 28 -1.81 19.10 35.55
CA HIS A 28 -2.05 18.58 36.91
C HIS A 28 -0.85 18.86 37.80
N LEU A 29 -0.78 20.07 38.36
CA LEU A 29 0.00 20.30 39.59
C LEU A 29 -0.80 21.18 40.55
N GLN A 30 -1.76 20.54 41.22
CA GLN A 30 -2.24 20.97 42.54
C GLN A 30 -2.31 19.75 43.46
N SER A 31 -1.43 19.70 44.47
CA SER A 31 -1.79 19.55 45.89
C SER A 31 -0.57 19.15 46.74
N PRO A 32 -0.54 19.48 48.05
CA PRO A 32 0.60 19.24 48.92
C PRO A 32 0.72 17.77 49.29
N LEU A 33 1.96 17.29 49.34
CA LEU A 33 2.36 15.94 49.73
C LEU A 33 1.69 15.48 51.05
N ARG A 34 0.67 14.63 50.96
CA ARG A 34 0.23 13.78 52.07
C ARG A 34 1.00 12.47 52.02
N ARG A 35 1.74 12.21 53.10
CA ARG A 35 2.47 10.97 53.38
C ARG A 35 1.53 9.77 53.30
N GLY A 36 1.96 8.73 52.60
CA GLY A 36 1.27 7.46 52.46
C GLY A 36 1.64 6.85 51.13
N THR A 37 2.62 5.95 51.15
CA THR A 37 3.20 5.24 50.01
C THR A 37 2.16 4.43 49.23
N ARG A 38 1.30 5.11 48.45
CA ARG A 38 0.63 4.47 47.31
C ARG A 38 1.64 4.48 46.19
N ARG A 39 2.31 3.34 46.05
CA ARG A 39 3.01 2.94 44.83
C ARG A 39 2.06 3.29 43.68
N LEU A 40 2.39 4.32 42.90
CA LEU A 40 1.64 4.71 41.71
C LEU A 40 1.74 3.52 40.75
N PHE A 41 0.79 2.60 40.84
CA PHE A 41 0.56 1.59 39.83
C PHE A 41 0.13 2.38 38.58
N ILE A 42 1.12 2.81 37.80
CA ILE A 42 0.87 3.13 36.39
C ILE A 42 0.56 1.77 35.79
N ASP A 43 -0.72 1.45 35.65
CA ASP A 43 -1.15 0.31 34.86
C ASP A 43 -0.62 0.54 33.45
N HIS A 44 0.51 -0.12 33.14
CA HIS A 44 1.00 -0.15 31.78
C HIS A 44 -0.04 -0.98 31.03
N PRO A 45 -0.67 -0.44 29.96
CA PRO A 45 -1.53 -1.26 29.14
C PRO A 45 -0.72 -2.50 28.72
N PRO A 46 -1.33 -3.69 28.76
CA PRO A 46 -0.62 -4.92 28.43
C PRO A 46 0.09 -4.74 27.08
N PRO A 47 1.32 -5.26 26.91
CA PRO A 47 2.05 -5.09 25.67
C PRO A 47 1.16 -5.54 24.49
N ARG A 48 1.18 -4.76 23.40
CA ARG A 48 0.34 -4.97 22.20
C ARG A 48 0.56 -6.33 21.52
N ASP A 49 1.57 -7.07 21.94
CA ASP A 49 1.99 -8.36 21.39
C ASP A 49 1.05 -9.52 21.74
N LYS A 50 0.11 -9.34 22.68
CA LYS A 50 -0.84 -10.38 23.13
C LYS A 50 -2.29 -10.20 22.67
N GLN A 51 -2.57 -9.33 21.70
CA GLN A 51 -3.89 -9.39 21.05
C GLN A 51 -3.93 -10.58 20.09
N PRO A 52 -4.83 -11.56 20.29
CA PRO A 52 -4.96 -12.66 19.34
C PRO A 52 -5.32 -12.07 17.99
N ASN A 53 -4.44 -12.22 17.00
CA ASN A 53 -4.69 -11.76 15.65
C ASN A 53 -6.03 -12.40 15.18
N PRO A 54 -7.08 -11.61 14.92
CA PRO A 54 -8.41 -12.14 14.59
C PRO A 54 -8.43 -12.95 13.28
N TYR A 55 -7.36 -12.86 12.49
CA TYR A 55 -7.15 -13.63 11.27
C TYR A 55 -6.42 -14.97 11.50
N LYS A 56 -5.92 -15.23 12.72
CA LYS A 56 -5.21 -16.45 13.13
C LYS A 56 -6.22 -17.52 13.62
N GLY A 57 -7.12 -17.97 12.74
CA GLY A 57 -8.16 -18.95 13.12
C GLY A 57 -8.56 -19.97 12.06
N ASN A 58 -8.27 -19.75 10.78
CA ASN A 58 -8.78 -20.62 9.72
C ASN A 58 -7.70 -21.59 9.27
N ARG A 59 -7.86 -22.88 9.57
CA ARG A 59 -7.04 -23.96 9.01
C ARG A 59 -7.77 -24.65 7.86
N GLY A 60 -7.03 -25.22 6.92
CA GLY A 60 -7.58 -26.04 5.83
C GLY A 60 -8.35 -25.27 4.75
N ILE A 61 -9.30 -25.96 4.12
CA ILE A 61 -10.09 -25.52 2.95
C ILE A 61 -10.81 -24.18 3.20
N MET A 62 -11.31 -23.97 4.43
CA MET A 62 -11.98 -22.73 4.82
C MET A 62 -11.07 -21.49 4.66
N ARG A 63 -9.76 -21.64 4.88
CA ARG A 63 -8.79 -20.55 4.63
C ARG A 63 -8.61 -20.28 3.15
N ALA A 64 -8.52 -21.33 2.32
CA ALA A 64 -8.40 -21.21 0.88
C ALA A 64 -9.64 -20.53 0.27
N TRP A 65 -10.84 -20.91 0.71
CA TRP A 65 -12.08 -20.24 0.30
C TRP A 65 -12.05 -18.75 0.67
N ARG A 66 -11.74 -18.43 1.93
CA ARG A 66 -11.68 -17.02 2.37
C ARG A 66 -10.66 -16.22 1.57
N ALA A 67 -9.47 -16.80 1.32
CA ALA A 67 -8.46 -16.18 0.46
C ALA A 67 -9.00 -15.92 -0.95
N LEU A 68 -9.64 -16.91 -1.58
CA LEU A 68 -10.28 -16.74 -2.88
C LEU A 68 -11.33 -15.62 -2.87
N LYS A 69 -12.19 -15.58 -1.85
CA LYS A 69 -13.21 -14.52 -1.70
C LYS A 69 -12.55 -13.13 -1.62
N TYR A 70 -11.45 -12.99 -0.87
CA TYR A 70 -10.71 -11.73 -0.80
C TYR A 70 -10.05 -11.39 -2.13
N SER A 71 -9.45 -12.36 -2.82
CA SER A 71 -8.88 -12.16 -4.15
C SER A 71 -9.93 -11.69 -5.16
N LEU A 72 -11.12 -12.31 -5.18
CA LEU A 72 -12.24 -11.91 -6.05
C LEU A 72 -12.73 -10.50 -5.71
N SER A 73 -12.76 -10.14 -4.42
CA SER A 73 -13.08 -8.78 -4.00
C SER A 73 -12.04 -7.78 -4.52
N GLY A 74 -10.75 -8.09 -4.43
CA GLY A 74 -9.68 -7.24 -4.95
C GLY A 74 -9.75 -7.05 -6.46
N PHE A 75 -10.00 -8.14 -7.20
CA PHE A 75 -10.21 -8.09 -8.65
C PHE A 75 -11.42 -7.23 -9.02
N LYS A 76 -12.52 -7.35 -8.27
CA LYS A 76 -13.69 -6.50 -8.45
C LYS A 76 -13.32 -5.02 -8.29
N PHE A 77 -12.65 -4.66 -7.19
CA PHE A 77 -12.21 -3.28 -6.97
C PHE A 77 -11.36 -2.75 -8.13
N ALA A 78 -10.34 -3.50 -8.57
CA ALA A 78 -9.51 -3.11 -9.70
C ALA A 78 -10.32 -2.87 -10.99
N VAL A 79 -11.28 -3.75 -11.32
CA VAL A 79 -12.12 -3.56 -12.52
C VAL A 79 -12.99 -2.30 -12.43
N PHE A 80 -13.57 -2.00 -11.28
CA PHE A 80 -14.52 -0.89 -11.14
C PHE A 80 -13.85 0.46 -10.88
N GLU A 81 -12.76 0.48 -10.13
CA GLU A 81 -12.12 1.72 -9.67
C GLU A 81 -10.94 2.14 -10.56
N GLU A 82 -10.22 1.20 -11.16
CA GLU A 82 -8.97 1.49 -11.90
C GLU A 82 -9.19 1.49 -13.42
N SER A 83 -9.10 2.66 -14.05
CA SER A 83 -9.27 2.78 -15.50
C SER A 83 -8.14 2.13 -16.30
N ALA A 84 -6.91 2.21 -15.80
CA ALA A 84 -5.75 1.60 -16.45
C ALA A 84 -5.85 0.06 -16.42
N PHE A 85 -6.17 -0.52 -15.26
CA PHE A 85 -6.47 -1.95 -15.16
C PHE A 85 -7.56 -2.43 -16.14
N ARG A 86 -8.64 -1.66 -16.36
CA ARG A 86 -9.65 -2.02 -17.37
C ARG A 86 -9.10 -2.07 -18.79
N GLN A 87 -8.21 -1.13 -19.16
CA GLN A 87 -7.59 -1.10 -20.48
C GLN A 87 -6.68 -2.32 -20.68
N GLU A 88 -5.86 -2.63 -19.69
CA GLU A 88 -4.98 -3.80 -19.71
C GLU A 88 -5.78 -5.10 -19.71
N LEU A 89 -6.88 -5.18 -18.96
CA LEU A 89 -7.76 -6.34 -18.96
C LEU A 89 -8.45 -6.52 -20.32
N ALA A 90 -8.84 -5.44 -20.99
CA ALA A 90 -9.38 -5.49 -22.34
C ALA A 90 -8.35 -6.01 -23.35
N LEU A 91 -7.10 -5.54 -23.24
CA LEU A 91 -5.99 -6.09 -24.03
C LEU A 91 -5.75 -7.57 -23.72
N ALA A 92 -5.76 -7.96 -22.45
CA ALA A 92 -5.61 -9.35 -22.04
C ALA A 92 -6.71 -10.25 -22.60
N ALA A 93 -7.96 -9.77 -22.65
CA ALA A 93 -9.09 -10.50 -23.25
C ALA A 93 -8.90 -10.80 -24.74
N ILE A 94 -8.06 -10.04 -25.45
CA ILE A 94 -7.71 -10.26 -26.86
C ILE A 94 -6.44 -11.11 -26.97
N LEU A 95 -5.39 -10.73 -26.24
CA LEU A 95 -4.06 -11.32 -26.34
C LEU A 95 -4.01 -12.75 -25.79
N LEU A 96 -4.71 -13.05 -24.70
CA LEU A 96 -4.69 -14.40 -24.11
C LEU A 96 -5.30 -15.45 -25.06
N PRO A 97 -6.51 -15.25 -25.63
CA PRO A 97 -7.01 -16.15 -26.67
C PRO A 97 -6.08 -16.25 -27.87
N ALA A 98 -5.56 -15.12 -28.36
CA ALA A 98 -4.65 -15.11 -29.52
C ALA A 98 -3.39 -15.96 -29.26
N ALA A 99 -2.79 -15.89 -28.07
CA ALA A 99 -1.63 -16.71 -27.71
C ALA A 99 -1.93 -18.22 -27.69
N VAL A 100 -3.17 -18.62 -27.35
CA VAL A 100 -3.59 -20.03 -27.37
C VAL A 100 -3.67 -20.56 -28.80
N PHE A 101 -4.20 -19.77 -29.73
CA PHE A 101 -4.44 -20.21 -31.12
C PHE A 101 -3.24 -19.99 -32.05
N LEU A 102 -2.24 -19.21 -31.64
CA LEU A 102 -1.02 -19.03 -32.44
C LEU A 102 -0.22 -20.34 -32.57
N PRO A 103 0.31 -20.65 -33.77
CA PRO A 103 1.12 -21.83 -34.03
C PRO A 103 2.57 -21.62 -33.56
N VAL A 104 2.74 -21.37 -32.27
CA VAL A 104 4.02 -21.19 -31.58
C VAL A 104 4.34 -22.41 -30.73
N THR A 105 5.62 -22.55 -30.35
CA THR A 105 6.07 -23.58 -29.41
C THR A 105 5.43 -23.40 -28.03
N SER A 106 5.46 -24.46 -27.22
CA SER A 106 4.92 -24.40 -25.85
C SER A 106 5.62 -23.35 -24.98
N VAL A 107 6.94 -23.17 -25.14
CA VAL A 107 7.71 -22.18 -24.37
C VAL A 107 7.30 -20.77 -24.79
N GLU A 108 7.22 -20.49 -26.09
CA GLU A 108 6.79 -19.19 -26.60
C GLU A 108 5.36 -18.85 -26.17
N ARG A 109 4.45 -19.84 -26.19
CA ARG A 109 3.07 -19.66 -25.70
C ARG A 109 3.03 -19.27 -24.22
N VAL A 110 3.83 -19.93 -23.38
CA VAL A 110 3.95 -19.59 -21.96
C VAL A 110 4.50 -18.17 -21.78
N LEU A 111 5.48 -17.75 -22.60
CA LEU A 111 6.02 -16.38 -22.55
C LEU A 111 4.98 -15.34 -22.98
N LEU A 112 4.23 -15.59 -24.06
CA LEU A 112 3.16 -14.69 -24.52
C LEU A 112 2.07 -14.52 -23.46
N ILE A 113 1.55 -15.62 -22.91
CA ILE A 113 0.54 -15.60 -21.84
C ILE A 113 1.12 -14.96 -20.57
N GLY A 114 2.32 -15.38 -20.17
CA GLY A 114 2.98 -14.92 -18.96
C GLY A 114 3.26 -13.42 -18.97
N SER A 115 3.65 -12.86 -20.12
CA SER A 115 3.90 -11.42 -20.24
C SER A 115 2.63 -10.58 -20.06
N VAL A 116 1.49 -11.03 -20.58
CA VAL A 116 0.18 -10.37 -20.39
C VAL A 116 -0.28 -10.48 -18.94
N LEU A 117 -0.12 -11.66 -18.33
CA LEU A 117 -0.45 -11.84 -16.91
C LEU A 117 0.46 -11.00 -16.00
N LEU A 118 1.73 -10.82 -16.36
CA LEU A 118 2.65 -9.98 -15.61
C LEU A 118 2.20 -8.52 -15.61
N VAL A 119 1.74 -7.98 -16.74
CA VAL A 119 1.16 -6.63 -16.83
C VAL A 119 0.03 -6.47 -15.80
N LEU A 120 -0.96 -7.37 -15.82
CA LEU A 120 -2.08 -7.33 -14.87
C LEU A 120 -1.63 -7.45 -13.40
N ILE A 121 -0.62 -8.28 -13.12
CA ILE A 121 -0.07 -8.43 -11.76
C ILE A 121 0.58 -7.12 -11.31
N ILE A 122 1.42 -6.52 -12.15
CA ILE A 122 2.15 -5.29 -11.80
C ILE A 122 1.18 -4.12 -11.64
N GLU A 123 0.13 -4.04 -12.45
CA GLU A 123 -0.90 -3.01 -12.31
C GLU A 123 -1.70 -3.18 -11.00
N LEU A 124 -2.09 -4.40 -10.63
CA LEU A 124 -2.72 -4.66 -9.32
C LEU A 124 -1.80 -4.25 -8.15
N VAL A 125 -0.50 -4.49 -8.28
CA VAL A 125 0.48 -4.05 -7.27
C VAL A 125 0.58 -2.52 -7.25
N ASN A 126 0.62 -1.86 -8.42
CA ASN A 126 0.64 -0.40 -8.53
C ASN A 126 -0.58 0.23 -7.83
N SER A 127 -1.80 -0.22 -8.16
CA SER A 127 -3.02 0.28 -7.52
C SER A 127 -3.04 0.01 -6.01
N SER A 128 -2.47 -1.12 -5.56
CA SER A 128 -2.36 -1.40 -4.12
C SER A 128 -1.43 -0.42 -3.39
N ILE A 129 -0.34 0.01 -4.04
CA ILE A 129 0.60 1.00 -3.52
C ILE A 129 -0.07 2.37 -3.49
N GLU A 130 -0.76 2.76 -4.56
CA GLU A 130 -1.51 4.01 -4.63
C GLU A 130 -2.56 4.10 -3.52
N ALA A 131 -3.39 3.08 -3.35
CA ALA A 131 -4.40 3.01 -2.30
C ALA A 131 -3.78 3.08 -0.89
N ALA A 132 -2.63 2.44 -0.68
CA ALA A 132 -1.93 2.49 0.61
C ALA A 132 -1.38 3.90 0.90
N ILE A 133 -0.84 4.58 -0.11
CA ILE A 133 -0.31 5.95 0.01
C ILE A 133 -1.44 6.95 0.25
N ASP A 134 -2.54 6.84 -0.51
CA ASP A 134 -3.68 7.76 -0.43
C ASP A 134 -4.42 7.66 0.92
N ARG A 135 -4.36 6.49 1.57
CA ARG A 135 -4.83 6.33 2.95
C ARG A 135 -3.97 7.08 3.97
N ILE A 136 -2.65 7.23 3.76
CA ILE A 136 -1.73 7.76 4.77
C ILE A 136 -1.81 9.30 4.83
N SER A 137 -1.74 9.97 3.68
CA SER A 137 -1.84 11.43 3.62
C SER A 137 -2.21 11.87 2.21
N LEU A 138 -3.16 12.81 2.13
CA LEU A 138 -3.54 13.50 0.89
C LEU A 138 -2.67 14.75 0.64
N GLU A 139 -1.82 15.14 1.60
CA GLU A 139 -0.85 16.21 1.39
C GLU A 139 0.27 15.74 0.46
N ARG A 140 0.68 16.61 -0.46
CA ARG A 140 1.76 16.29 -1.40
C ARG A 140 3.08 16.16 -0.63
N HIS A 141 3.54 14.92 -0.50
CA HIS A 141 4.83 14.58 0.08
C HIS A 141 5.75 13.98 -0.99
N GLU A 142 7.00 14.41 -1.05
CA GLU A 142 7.98 13.97 -2.05
C GLU A 142 8.17 12.44 -2.05
N LEU A 143 8.15 11.80 -0.87
CA LEU A 143 8.24 10.34 -0.77
C LEU A 143 7.00 9.63 -1.32
N SER A 144 5.80 10.16 -1.07
CA SER A 144 4.55 9.61 -1.62
C SER A 144 4.55 9.68 -3.14
N LYS A 145 4.99 10.81 -3.69
CA LYS A 145 5.16 10.98 -5.14
C LYS A 145 6.12 9.93 -5.71
N ARG A 146 7.33 9.80 -5.14
CA ARG A 146 8.32 8.81 -5.62
C ARG A 146 7.79 7.38 -5.58
N ALA A 147 7.05 7.01 -4.54
CA ALA A 147 6.51 5.66 -4.44
C ALA A 147 5.45 5.38 -5.52
N LYS A 148 4.60 6.36 -5.85
CA LYS A 148 3.68 6.26 -7.00
C LYS A 148 4.42 6.22 -8.33
N ASP A 149 5.43 7.08 -8.52
CA ASP A 149 6.26 7.13 -9.72
C ASP A 149 6.96 5.78 -9.98
N PHE A 150 7.44 5.10 -8.94
CA PHE A 150 8.03 3.76 -9.07
C PHE A 150 7.01 2.70 -9.45
N GLY A 151 5.79 2.76 -8.93
CA GLY A 151 4.71 1.88 -9.32
C GLY A 151 4.37 2.03 -10.81
N SER A 152 4.17 3.26 -11.27
CA SER A 152 3.93 3.55 -12.69
C SER A 152 5.11 3.15 -13.59
N ALA A 153 6.34 3.35 -13.14
CA ALA A 153 7.53 2.91 -13.88
C ALA A 153 7.59 1.37 -14.02
N ALA A 154 7.18 0.63 -12.99
CA ALA A 154 7.11 -0.83 -13.06
C ALA A 154 6.07 -1.30 -14.10
N VAL A 155 4.90 -0.66 -14.15
CA VAL A 155 3.85 -0.92 -15.16
C VAL A 155 4.41 -0.66 -16.57
N LEU A 156 5.10 0.46 -16.78
CA LEU A 156 5.73 0.77 -18.07
C LEU A 156 6.73 -0.30 -18.51
N ILE A 157 7.57 -0.79 -17.58
CA ILE A 157 8.52 -1.86 -17.87
C ILE A 157 7.80 -3.17 -18.21
N ALA A 158 6.72 -3.51 -17.50
CA ALA A 158 5.92 -4.70 -17.78
C ALA A 158 5.25 -4.62 -19.16
N LEU A 159 4.69 -3.47 -19.52
CA LEU A 159 4.13 -3.20 -20.84
C LEU A 159 5.19 -3.31 -21.94
N GLY A 160 6.38 -2.75 -21.70
CA GLY A 160 7.51 -2.86 -22.63
C GLY A 160 7.96 -4.31 -22.84
N LEU A 161 8.04 -5.11 -21.77
CA LEU A 161 8.34 -6.54 -21.86
C LEU A 161 7.26 -7.30 -22.63
N CYS A 162 5.98 -7.01 -22.37
CA CYS A 162 4.86 -7.60 -23.10
C CYS A 162 4.94 -7.27 -24.59
N LEU A 163 5.15 -6.00 -24.94
CA LEU A 163 5.30 -5.57 -26.32
C LEU A 163 6.47 -6.28 -27.02
N LEU A 164 7.64 -6.32 -26.40
CA LEU A 164 8.82 -7.00 -26.97
C LEU A 164 8.58 -8.50 -27.16
N THR A 165 7.98 -9.16 -26.18
CA THR A 165 7.68 -10.60 -26.24
C THR A 165 6.72 -10.91 -27.40
N TRP A 166 5.66 -10.11 -27.55
CA TRP A 166 4.70 -10.27 -28.64
C TRP A 166 5.31 -9.94 -30.00
N ALA A 167 6.08 -8.86 -30.11
CA ALA A 167 6.71 -8.47 -31.35
C ALA A 167 7.71 -9.52 -31.85
N LEU A 168 8.51 -10.11 -30.95
CA LEU A 168 9.55 -11.06 -31.32
C LEU A 168 9.01 -12.48 -31.58
N LEU A 169 8.02 -12.94 -30.80
CA LEU A 169 7.54 -14.32 -30.88
C LEU A 169 6.29 -14.45 -31.77
N ALA A 170 5.30 -13.56 -31.60
CA ALA A 170 4.07 -13.61 -32.39
C ALA A 170 4.20 -12.85 -33.72
N GLY A 171 5.00 -11.77 -33.77
CA GLY A 171 5.17 -10.93 -34.95
C GLY A 171 5.53 -11.69 -36.23
N PRO A 172 6.63 -12.48 -36.25
CA PRO A 172 7.02 -13.24 -37.44
C PRO A 172 5.93 -14.20 -37.92
N VAL A 173 5.30 -14.91 -36.98
CA VAL A 173 4.24 -15.87 -37.25
C VAL A 173 3.01 -15.20 -37.86
N ILE A 174 2.61 -14.04 -37.34
CA ILE A 174 1.48 -13.27 -37.85
C ILE A 174 1.78 -12.76 -39.27
N VAL A 175 2.98 -12.21 -39.50
CA VAL A 175 3.38 -11.70 -40.82
C VAL A 175 3.38 -12.82 -41.87
N GLU A 176 3.89 -14.00 -41.52
CA GLU A 176 3.87 -15.17 -42.40
C GLU A 176 2.44 -15.62 -42.70
N ARG A 177 1.57 -15.70 -41.68
CA ARG A 177 0.16 -16.08 -41.85
C ARG A 177 -0.60 -15.11 -42.75
N VAL A 178 -0.37 -13.81 -42.59
CA VAL A 178 -0.98 -12.79 -43.46
C VAL A 178 -0.45 -12.93 -44.88
N ARG A 179 0.87 -13.10 -45.07
CA ARG A 179 1.44 -13.26 -46.41
C ARG A 179 0.81 -14.44 -47.15
N THR A 180 0.77 -15.62 -46.54
CA THR A 180 0.22 -16.84 -47.15
C THR A 180 -1.29 -16.78 -47.38
N ALA A 181 -2.02 -15.94 -46.64
CA ALA A 181 -3.46 -15.78 -46.82
C ALA A 181 -3.84 -14.87 -47.99
N PHE A 182 -2.95 -13.97 -48.42
CA PHE A 182 -3.25 -12.92 -49.41
C PHE A 182 -2.38 -12.96 -50.67
N PHE A 183 -1.31 -13.75 -50.69
CA PHE A 183 -0.40 -13.95 -51.83
C PHE A 183 -0.20 -15.44 -52.09
#